data_AF-A0A8H5F6K5-F1
#
_entry.id   AF-A0A8H5F6K5-F1
#
_cell.length_a   1.000
_cell.length_b   1.000
_cell.length_c   1.000
_cell.angle_alpha   90.00
_cell.angle_beta   90.00
_cell.angle_gamma   90.00
#
_symmetry.space_group_name_H-M   'P 1'
#
loop_
_entity.id
_entity.type
_entity.pdbx_description
1 polymer ?
#
loop_
_entity_poly.entity_id
_entity_poly.type
_entity_poly.pdbx_seq_one_letter_code
_entity_poly.pdbx_strand_id
1 'polypeptide(L)'
;MQTSMQTSMQGFLSPAKSLPMSPPTPGPTDARTSVNHLLSRAHALPCSKGALAFNQLVQPTARFQLALDALLPILDSTTPAELASRILVSFILYTLYAPHPIAVNPFKSALFGTYLSEREKAVSVANDGGTSPNEQLVWVLWKILRGNGNDIGPYSPSTLARSPLPPKLRAINLVLDDSLYNTIPDLDDSAYHYFQHKRGQSAPSDTNEFTQIPSRVVSPAYSLERDKQNERQMFAVKLLLHARERVLNLSEQRTLLPLLPEVASSRLVTSIDIAPIVAYNPSIAHPLFVSLVSNPIPENNRPMPFVEVLPYLPPTLPTFDLFGRLLRDPTRITVDTVEGYSTVADLVRIRVLGLFIQQSIHWIEQAERDQMEGKISDDRWEKGLQHLCRFFLSLIKLQIIDPSSDTDCAEICSFCLHYARFEEANTLYRVIMMSGSNY
;
A
#
# COMPACT_ATOMS: atom_id res chain seq x y z
N MET A 1 -71.92 15.05 -14.69
CA MET A 1 -71.15 14.87 -15.94
C MET A 1 -69.86 14.15 -15.61
N GLN A 2 -69.86 12.85 -15.84
CA GLN A 2 -68.73 11.94 -15.68
C GLN A 2 -67.77 12.10 -16.86
N THR A 3 -66.47 12.15 -16.61
CA THR A 3 -65.44 11.83 -17.62
C THR A 3 -64.44 10.88 -16.99
N SER A 4 -64.49 9.63 -17.46
CA SER A 4 -63.60 8.55 -17.05
C SER A 4 -62.38 8.54 -17.97
N MET A 5 -61.17 8.56 -17.40
CA MET A 5 -59.96 8.21 -18.14
C MET A 5 -59.56 6.77 -17.77
N GLN A 6 -59.80 5.84 -18.68
CA GLN A 6 -59.24 4.50 -18.67
C GLN A 6 -57.87 4.55 -19.36
N THR A 7 -56.81 4.25 -18.63
CA THR A 7 -55.46 4.06 -19.18
C THR A 7 -55.19 2.55 -19.28
N SER A 8 -55.14 2.06 -20.51
CA SER A 8 -54.81 0.69 -20.88
C SER A 8 -53.32 0.43 -20.68
N MET A 9 -52.95 -0.55 -19.84
CA MET A 9 -51.61 -1.12 -19.80
C MET A 9 -51.61 -2.45 -20.56
N GLN A 10 -51.14 -2.43 -21.80
CA GLN A 10 -50.82 -3.63 -22.57
C GLN A 10 -49.37 -4.04 -22.29
N GLY A 11 -49.20 -5.20 -21.64
CA GLY A 11 -47.91 -5.85 -21.45
C GLY A 11 -47.45 -6.54 -22.74
N PHE A 12 -46.32 -6.11 -23.28
CA PHE A 12 -45.60 -6.81 -24.34
C PHE A 12 -44.72 -7.91 -23.72
N LEU A 13 -45.16 -9.17 -23.81
CA LEU A 13 -44.32 -10.34 -23.57
C LEU A 13 -43.44 -10.57 -24.80
N SER A 14 -42.13 -10.37 -24.66
CA SER A 14 -41.13 -10.76 -25.65
C SER A 14 -40.71 -12.23 -25.44
N PRO A 15 -40.41 -12.99 -26.51
CA PRO A 15 -40.05 -14.40 -26.40
C PRO A 15 -38.63 -14.59 -25.86
N ALA A 16 -38.47 -15.57 -24.98
CA ALA A 16 -37.21 -15.98 -24.39
C ALA A 16 -36.21 -16.44 -25.48
N LYS A 17 -35.11 -15.71 -25.63
CA LYS A 17 -33.91 -16.18 -26.36
C LYS A 17 -33.21 -17.25 -25.52
N SER A 18 -33.09 -18.45 -26.09
CA SER A 18 -32.25 -19.52 -25.60
C SER A 18 -30.79 -19.06 -25.47
N LEU A 19 -30.20 -19.28 -24.30
CA LEU A 19 -28.78 -19.02 -24.05
C LEU A 19 -27.93 -20.08 -24.79
N PRO A 20 -26.84 -19.68 -25.47
CA PRO A 20 -25.91 -20.62 -26.07
C PRO A 20 -25.13 -21.37 -24.99
N MET A 21 -25.00 -22.69 -25.18
CA MET A 21 -24.16 -23.58 -24.36
C MET A 21 -22.75 -23.01 -24.20
N SER A 22 -22.32 -22.87 -22.94
CA SER A 22 -20.94 -22.56 -22.59
C SER A 22 -19.98 -23.64 -23.13
N PRO A 23 -18.86 -23.26 -23.76
CA PRO A 23 -17.88 -24.21 -24.29
C PRO A 23 -17.23 -25.03 -23.16
N PRO A 24 -16.78 -26.26 -23.43
CA PRO A 24 -16.16 -27.13 -22.44
C PRO A 24 -14.91 -26.48 -21.85
N THR A 25 -14.80 -26.54 -20.53
CA THR A 25 -13.64 -26.06 -19.77
C THR A 25 -12.40 -26.84 -20.22
N PRO A 26 -11.37 -26.19 -20.79
CA PRO A 26 -10.15 -26.87 -21.22
C PRO A 26 -9.41 -27.48 -20.01
N GLY A 27 -8.86 -28.68 -20.19
CA GLY A 27 -8.11 -29.36 -19.15
C GLY A 27 -6.81 -28.61 -18.80
N PRO A 28 -6.19 -28.89 -17.63
CA PRO A 28 -4.95 -28.23 -17.20
C PRO A 28 -3.76 -28.38 -18.17
N THR A 29 -3.75 -29.45 -18.99
CA THR A 29 -2.73 -29.69 -20.04
C THR A 29 -2.87 -28.75 -21.24
N ASP A 30 -4.09 -28.31 -21.56
CA ASP A 30 -4.35 -27.44 -22.71
C ASP A 30 -3.87 -26.01 -22.43
N ALA A 31 -3.98 -25.57 -21.17
CA ALA A 31 -3.53 -24.26 -20.73
C ALA A 31 -2.00 -24.11 -20.90
N ARG A 32 -1.22 -25.12 -20.52
CA ARG A 32 0.26 -25.11 -20.65
C ARG A 32 0.70 -25.00 -22.11
N THR A 33 0.08 -25.78 -22.99
CA THR A 33 0.36 -25.73 -24.43
C THR A 33 0.00 -24.36 -25.02
N SER A 34 -1.14 -23.81 -24.63
CA SER A 34 -1.59 -22.48 -25.06
C SER A 34 -0.62 -21.37 -24.59
N VAL A 35 -0.05 -21.50 -23.40
CA VAL A 35 0.92 -20.54 -22.85
C VAL A 35 2.25 -20.64 -23.58
N ASN A 36 2.73 -21.84 -23.90
CA ASN A 36 3.93 -22.01 -24.73
C ASN A 36 3.75 -21.38 -26.12
N HIS A 37 2.57 -21.57 -26.72
CA HIS A 37 2.22 -20.93 -27.99
C HIS A 37 2.08 -19.39 -27.86
N LEU A 38 1.58 -18.90 -26.73
CA LEU A 38 1.56 -17.46 -26.45
C LEU A 38 2.99 -16.91 -26.39
N LEU A 39 3.88 -17.56 -25.65
CA LEU A 39 5.25 -17.10 -25.47
C LEU A 39 5.98 -17.01 -26.82
N SER A 40 5.89 -18.04 -27.67
CA SER A 40 6.54 -18.02 -28.99
C SER A 40 6.06 -16.89 -29.90
N ARG A 41 4.78 -16.51 -29.81
CA ARG A 41 4.20 -15.43 -30.63
C ARG A 41 4.39 -14.04 -30.02
N ALA A 42 4.46 -13.93 -28.70
CA ALA A 42 4.48 -12.65 -27.99
C ALA A 42 5.85 -11.95 -28.01
N HIS A 43 6.91 -12.60 -28.53
CA HIS A 43 8.26 -12.01 -28.61
C HIS A 43 8.32 -10.69 -29.39
N ALA A 44 7.45 -10.51 -30.39
CA ALA A 44 7.37 -9.30 -31.20
C ALA A 44 6.40 -8.24 -30.64
N LEU A 45 5.58 -8.59 -29.65
CA LEU A 45 4.58 -7.70 -29.06
C LEU A 45 5.18 -6.97 -27.85
N PRO A 46 4.69 -5.77 -27.51
CA PRO A 46 5.03 -5.13 -26.24
C PRO A 46 4.78 -6.07 -25.06
N CYS A 47 5.68 -6.06 -24.07
CA CYS A 47 5.59 -6.88 -22.85
C CYS A 47 4.23 -6.71 -22.15
N SER A 48 3.69 -5.49 -22.11
CA SER A 48 2.35 -5.18 -21.60
C SER A 48 1.24 -5.94 -22.32
N LYS A 49 1.29 -6.03 -23.66
CA LYS A 49 0.32 -6.80 -24.46
C LYS A 49 0.49 -8.30 -24.26
N GLY A 50 1.73 -8.79 -24.13
CA GLY A 50 2.01 -10.19 -23.82
C GLY A 50 1.44 -10.60 -22.46
N ALA A 51 1.64 -9.78 -21.43
CA ALA A 51 1.06 -10.00 -20.11
C ALA A 51 -0.48 -9.93 -20.10
N LEU A 52 -1.06 -8.97 -20.83
CA LEU A 52 -2.51 -8.90 -21.00
C LEU A 52 -3.07 -10.15 -21.67
N ALA A 53 -2.43 -10.63 -22.74
CA ALA A 53 -2.83 -11.86 -23.42
C ALA A 53 -2.73 -13.09 -22.50
N PHE A 54 -1.71 -13.17 -21.64
CA PHE A 54 -1.61 -14.21 -20.61
C PHE A 54 -2.80 -14.14 -19.64
N ASN A 55 -3.13 -12.95 -19.14
CA ASN A 55 -4.24 -12.75 -18.22
C ASN A 55 -5.60 -13.09 -18.84
N GLN A 56 -5.77 -12.87 -20.15
CA GLN A 56 -6.99 -13.24 -20.88
C GLN A 56 -7.09 -14.74 -21.14
N LEU A 57 -5.95 -15.39 -21.40
CA LEU A 57 -5.89 -16.82 -21.70
C LEU A 57 -6.08 -17.67 -20.44
N VAL A 58 -5.58 -17.21 -19.29
CA VAL A 58 -5.52 -18.00 -18.05
C VAL A 58 -6.48 -17.46 -17.01
N GLN A 59 -7.37 -18.33 -16.54
CA GLN A 59 -8.34 -18.01 -15.49
C GLN A 59 -7.64 -17.54 -14.20
N PRO A 60 -8.15 -16.50 -13.52
CA PRO A 60 -7.50 -15.91 -12.33
C PRO A 60 -7.06 -16.94 -11.28
N THR A 61 -7.89 -17.95 -11.00
CA THR A 61 -7.63 -19.00 -10.01
C THR A 61 -6.50 -19.96 -10.40
N ALA A 62 -6.18 -20.08 -11.69
CA ALA A 62 -5.14 -20.97 -12.21
C ALA A 62 -3.81 -20.27 -12.49
N ARG A 63 -3.76 -18.93 -12.48
CA ARG A 63 -2.57 -18.14 -12.87
C ARG A 63 -1.35 -18.44 -12.01
N PHE A 64 -1.54 -18.57 -10.70
CA PHE A 64 -0.44 -18.86 -9.78
C PHE A 64 0.16 -20.25 -10.03
N GLN A 65 -0.69 -21.28 -10.10
CA GLN A 65 -0.24 -22.65 -10.34
C GLN A 65 0.46 -22.79 -11.70
N LEU A 66 -0.12 -22.18 -12.75
CA LEU A 66 0.49 -22.18 -14.08
C LEU A 66 1.81 -21.40 -14.11
N ALA A 67 1.93 -20.31 -13.35
CA ALA A 67 3.19 -19.60 -13.20
C ALA A 67 4.28 -20.49 -12.57
N LEU A 68 3.92 -21.32 -11.58
CA LEU A 68 4.85 -22.30 -10.99
C LEU A 68 5.24 -23.41 -11.99
N ASP A 69 4.27 -23.97 -12.70
CA ASP A 69 4.48 -25.18 -13.50
C ASP A 69 5.05 -24.92 -14.91
N ALA A 70 4.74 -23.75 -15.49
CA ALA A 70 5.08 -23.44 -16.88
C ALA A 70 6.03 -22.24 -17.02
N LEU A 71 5.88 -21.19 -16.20
CA LEU A 71 6.65 -19.96 -16.36
C LEU A 71 7.99 -20.02 -15.61
N LEU A 72 7.99 -20.39 -14.32
CA LEU A 72 9.22 -20.46 -13.53
C LEU A 72 10.33 -21.35 -14.14
N PRO A 73 10.03 -22.53 -14.72
CA PRO A 73 11.05 -23.35 -15.36
C PRO A 73 11.79 -22.63 -16.49
N ILE A 74 11.13 -21.70 -17.20
CA ILE A 74 11.74 -20.94 -18.31
C ILE A 74 12.80 -19.96 -17.79
N LEU A 75 12.69 -19.50 -16.54
CA LEU A 75 13.71 -18.63 -15.93
C LEU A 75 14.96 -19.40 -15.49
N ASP A 76 14.88 -20.73 -15.39
CA ASP A 76 16.01 -21.55 -15.01
C ASP A 76 17.13 -21.48 -16.05
N SER A 77 18.36 -21.28 -15.59
CA SER A 77 19.53 -21.31 -16.46
C SER A 77 19.85 -22.70 -17.02
N THR A 78 19.30 -23.77 -16.44
CA THR A 78 19.45 -25.13 -16.97
C THR A 78 18.50 -25.43 -18.13
N THR A 79 17.38 -24.69 -18.23
CA THR A 79 16.41 -24.88 -19.29
C THR A 79 16.82 -24.03 -20.49
N PRO A 80 17.02 -24.63 -21.68
CA PRO A 80 17.35 -23.89 -22.88
C PRO A 80 16.13 -23.08 -23.33
N ALA A 81 16.08 -21.82 -22.93
CA ALA A 81 15.03 -20.89 -23.30
C ALA A 81 15.62 -19.65 -23.99
N GLU A 82 14.91 -19.13 -24.99
CA GLU A 82 15.30 -17.89 -25.65
C GLU A 82 15.27 -16.71 -24.67
N LEU A 83 16.24 -15.82 -24.79
CA LEU A 83 16.35 -14.62 -23.95
C LEU A 83 15.06 -13.78 -23.96
N ALA A 84 14.44 -13.64 -25.14
CA ALA A 84 13.17 -12.95 -25.30
C ALA A 84 12.05 -13.61 -24.48
N SER A 85 11.98 -14.94 -24.43
CA SER A 85 11.01 -15.65 -23.59
C SER A 85 11.25 -15.38 -22.11
N ARG A 86 12.52 -15.45 -21.66
CA ARG A 86 12.90 -15.19 -20.26
C ARG A 86 12.53 -13.77 -19.81
N ILE A 87 12.75 -12.77 -20.68
CA ILE A 87 12.35 -11.38 -20.45
C ILE A 87 10.83 -11.26 -20.31
N LEU A 88 10.09 -11.85 -21.25
CA LEU A 88 8.62 -11.81 -21.22
C LEU A 88 8.07 -12.48 -19.97
N VAL A 89 8.57 -13.67 -19.63
CA VAL A 89 8.17 -14.42 -18.43
C VAL A 89 8.43 -13.61 -17.16
N SER A 90 9.62 -13.00 -17.04
CA SER A 90 9.97 -12.15 -15.90
C SER A 90 8.95 -11.00 -15.73
N PHE A 91 8.57 -10.37 -16.85
CA PHE A 91 7.57 -9.32 -16.86
C PHE A 91 6.17 -9.82 -16.50
N ILE A 92 5.75 -10.99 -17.01
CA ILE A 92 4.45 -11.60 -16.66
C ILE A 92 4.38 -11.85 -15.15
N LEU A 93 5.38 -12.51 -14.57
CA LEU A 93 5.43 -12.80 -13.12
C LEU A 93 5.36 -11.53 -12.27
N TYR A 94 5.99 -10.44 -12.73
CA TYR A 94 5.85 -9.12 -12.12
C TYR A 94 4.41 -8.60 -12.19
N THR A 95 3.82 -8.56 -13.39
CA THR A 95 2.50 -7.96 -13.62
C THR A 95 1.33 -8.72 -12.99
N LEU A 96 1.50 -9.99 -12.65
CA LEU A 96 0.46 -10.77 -11.96
C LEU A 96 0.02 -10.16 -10.62
N TYR A 97 0.88 -9.38 -9.98
CA TYR A 97 0.62 -8.71 -8.71
C TYR A 97 0.70 -7.19 -8.79
N ALA A 98 0.88 -6.60 -9.99
CA ALA A 98 0.78 -5.15 -10.17
C ALA A 98 -0.68 -4.70 -9.96
N PRO A 99 -0.94 -3.52 -9.34
CA PRO A 99 0.00 -2.43 -9.05
C PRO A 99 0.68 -2.52 -7.67
N HIS A 100 0.58 -3.65 -6.96
CA HIS A 100 1.18 -3.75 -5.63
C HIS A 100 2.72 -3.69 -5.69
N PRO A 101 3.40 -3.16 -4.64
CA PRO A 101 4.85 -3.14 -4.59
C PRO A 101 5.48 -4.52 -4.79
N ILE A 102 6.64 -4.60 -5.43
CA ILE A 102 7.34 -5.88 -5.66
C ILE A 102 7.64 -6.64 -4.35
N ALA A 103 7.68 -5.94 -3.22
CA ALA A 103 7.84 -6.53 -1.88
C ALA A 103 6.79 -7.59 -1.54
N VAL A 104 5.56 -7.48 -2.05
CA VAL A 104 4.47 -8.43 -1.79
C VAL A 104 4.26 -9.45 -2.91
N ASN A 105 5.08 -9.42 -3.97
CA ASN A 105 4.97 -10.38 -5.07
C ASN A 105 5.59 -11.73 -4.65
N PRO A 106 4.84 -12.85 -4.69
CA PRO A 106 5.35 -14.15 -4.25
C PRO A 106 6.47 -14.71 -5.14
N PHE A 107 6.64 -14.19 -6.36
CA PHE A 107 7.72 -14.58 -7.27
C PHE A 107 8.98 -13.71 -7.08
N LYS A 108 8.98 -12.76 -6.14
CA LYS A 108 10.13 -11.86 -5.89
C LYS A 108 11.42 -12.64 -5.66
N SER A 109 11.40 -13.68 -4.81
CA SER A 109 12.59 -14.49 -4.50
C SER A 109 13.13 -15.23 -5.72
N ALA A 110 12.25 -15.77 -6.57
CA ALA A 110 12.64 -16.44 -7.81
C ALA A 110 13.25 -15.45 -8.83
N LEU A 111 12.65 -14.26 -8.98
CA LEU A 111 13.18 -13.20 -9.83
C LEU A 111 14.54 -12.70 -9.34
N PHE A 112 14.69 -12.52 -8.01
CA PHE A 112 15.94 -12.11 -7.38
C PHE A 112 17.04 -13.18 -7.51
N GLY A 113 16.70 -14.46 -7.28
CA GLY A 113 17.62 -15.57 -7.48
C GLY A 113 18.11 -15.68 -8.92
N THR A 114 17.21 -15.50 -9.88
CA THR A 114 17.56 -15.46 -11.31
C THR A 114 18.48 -14.28 -11.61
N TYR A 115 18.19 -13.11 -11.04
CA TYR A 115 19.03 -11.91 -11.19
C TYR A 115 20.45 -12.13 -10.69
N LEU A 116 20.61 -12.67 -9.47
CA LEU A 116 21.94 -12.92 -8.89
C LEU A 116 22.74 -13.90 -9.75
N SER A 117 22.14 -15.04 -10.12
CA SER A 117 22.83 -16.06 -10.91
C SER A 117 23.24 -15.56 -12.30
N GLU A 118 22.36 -14.82 -13.00
CA GLU A 118 22.68 -14.29 -14.33
C GLU A 118 23.66 -13.11 -14.26
N ARG A 119 23.59 -12.29 -13.21
CA ARG A 119 24.54 -11.20 -12.97
C ARG A 119 25.94 -11.74 -12.72
N GLU A 120 26.09 -12.74 -11.85
CA GLU A 120 27.38 -13.34 -11.54
C GLU A 120 28.06 -13.91 -12.80
N LYS A 121 27.31 -14.63 -13.63
CA LYS A 121 27.78 -15.10 -14.94
C LYS A 121 28.19 -13.94 -15.85
N ALA A 122 27.39 -12.88 -15.90
CA ALA A 122 27.69 -11.72 -16.72
C ALA A 122 28.92 -10.95 -16.26
N VAL A 123 29.12 -10.83 -14.95
CA VAL A 123 30.30 -10.19 -14.35
C VAL A 123 31.56 -11.01 -14.62
N SER A 124 31.48 -12.35 -14.50
CA SER A 124 32.59 -13.24 -14.82
C SER A 124 33.07 -13.04 -16.27
N VAL A 125 32.14 -13.06 -17.24
CA VAL A 125 32.46 -12.81 -18.67
C VAL A 125 33.00 -11.39 -18.90
N ALA A 126 32.49 -10.39 -18.17
CA ALA A 126 32.96 -9.01 -18.30
C ALA A 126 34.39 -8.82 -17.77
N ASN A 127 34.78 -9.56 -16.73
CA ASN A 127 36.14 -9.54 -16.20
C ASN A 127 37.15 -10.11 -17.22
N ASP A 128 36.72 -11.04 -18.07
CA ASP A 128 37.50 -11.56 -19.19
C ASP A 128 37.51 -10.62 -20.42
N GLY A 129 36.95 -9.41 -20.30
CA GLY A 129 36.84 -8.43 -21.37
C GLY A 129 35.70 -8.68 -22.36
N GLY A 130 34.81 -9.64 -22.07
CA GLY A 130 33.69 -10.02 -22.91
C GLY A 130 32.38 -9.26 -22.62
N THR A 131 31.34 -9.60 -23.39
CA THR A 131 29.96 -9.16 -23.14
C THR A 131 29.06 -10.38 -23.02
N SER A 132 28.42 -10.56 -21.86
CA SER A 132 27.54 -11.71 -21.67
C SER A 132 26.26 -11.57 -22.51
N PRO A 133 25.79 -12.66 -23.15
CA PRO A 133 24.56 -12.63 -23.94
C PRO A 133 23.30 -12.40 -23.10
N ASN A 134 23.37 -12.52 -21.77
CA ASN A 134 22.22 -12.40 -20.86
C ASN A 134 22.13 -11.05 -20.12
N GLU A 135 22.98 -10.07 -20.45
CA GLU A 135 22.98 -8.78 -19.73
C GLU A 135 21.64 -8.04 -19.81
N GLN A 136 20.93 -8.16 -20.93
CA GLN A 136 19.60 -7.58 -21.13
C GLN A 136 18.59 -8.15 -20.13
N LEU A 137 18.66 -9.45 -19.81
CA LEU A 137 17.80 -10.05 -18.79
C LEU A 137 18.15 -9.55 -17.39
N VAL A 138 19.45 -9.40 -17.08
CA VAL A 138 19.90 -8.83 -15.79
C VAL A 138 19.35 -7.41 -15.61
N TRP A 139 19.38 -6.59 -16.66
CA TRP A 139 18.82 -5.25 -16.64
C TRP A 139 17.29 -5.23 -16.43
N VAL A 140 16.56 -6.10 -17.13
CA VAL A 140 15.11 -6.26 -16.96
C VAL A 140 14.76 -6.65 -15.52
N LEU A 141 15.44 -7.65 -14.95
CA LEU A 141 15.19 -8.10 -13.59
C LEU A 141 15.54 -7.01 -12.57
N TRP A 142 16.65 -6.29 -12.76
CA TRP A 142 17.02 -5.14 -11.92
C TRP A 142 15.95 -4.06 -11.93
N LYS A 143 15.40 -3.71 -13.11
CA LYS A 143 14.31 -2.73 -13.25
C LYS A 143 13.05 -3.17 -12.50
N ILE A 144 12.63 -4.44 -12.67
CA ILE A 144 11.49 -5.02 -11.96
C ILE A 144 11.70 -4.98 -10.45
N LEU A 145 12.85 -5.45 -9.98
CA LEU A 145 13.18 -5.57 -8.56
C LEU A 145 13.27 -4.20 -7.86
N ARG A 146 13.68 -3.14 -8.58
CA ARG A 146 13.63 -1.76 -8.07
C ARG A 146 12.23 -1.11 -8.08
N GLY A 147 11.19 -1.83 -8.51
CA GLY A 147 9.83 -1.30 -8.61
C GLY A 147 9.56 -0.47 -9.88
N ASN A 148 10.51 -0.43 -10.82
CA ASN A 148 10.37 0.28 -12.10
C ASN A 148 9.99 -0.68 -13.24
N GLY A 149 9.26 -1.75 -12.95
CA GLY A 149 8.86 -2.75 -13.95
C GLY A 149 7.97 -2.16 -15.05
N ASN A 150 7.18 -1.13 -14.74
CA ASN A 150 6.27 -0.48 -15.71
C ASN A 150 6.99 0.13 -16.92
N ASP A 151 8.26 0.55 -16.76
CA ASP A 151 9.10 1.06 -17.86
C ASP A 151 9.31 0.03 -18.97
N ILE A 152 9.20 -1.27 -18.65
CA ILE A 152 9.46 -2.39 -19.58
C ILE A 152 8.24 -2.64 -20.48
N GLY A 153 7.04 -2.31 -20.00
CA GLY A 153 5.77 -2.64 -20.65
C GLY A 153 5.61 -2.22 -22.12
N PRO A 154 6.09 -1.04 -22.55
CA PRO A 154 5.97 -0.58 -23.94
C PRO A 154 6.89 -1.30 -24.94
N TYR A 155 7.97 -1.93 -24.48
CA TYR A 155 8.97 -2.54 -25.35
C TYR A 155 8.67 -4.02 -25.59
N SER A 156 9.05 -4.55 -26.76
CA SER A 156 8.91 -5.98 -27.03
C SER A 156 10.10 -6.77 -26.48
N PRO A 157 9.89 -8.03 -26.05
CA PRO A 157 10.97 -8.86 -25.53
C PRO A 157 12.13 -9.05 -26.52
N SER A 158 11.84 -9.21 -27.82
CA SER A 158 12.87 -9.32 -28.86
C SER A 158 13.70 -8.04 -29.02
N THR A 159 13.06 -6.87 -28.94
CA THR A 159 13.78 -5.59 -29.01
C THR A 159 14.66 -5.42 -27.78
N LEU A 160 14.15 -5.74 -26.60
CA LEU A 160 14.93 -5.68 -25.36
C LEU A 160 16.12 -6.65 -25.40
N ALA A 161 15.92 -7.88 -25.88
CA ALA A 161 16.97 -8.90 -25.99
C ALA A 161 18.11 -8.51 -26.94
N ARG A 162 17.83 -7.71 -27.98
CA ARG A 162 18.84 -7.31 -28.99
C ARG A 162 19.44 -5.93 -28.76
N SER A 163 18.79 -5.09 -27.94
CA SER A 163 19.24 -3.73 -27.71
C SER A 163 20.56 -3.74 -26.92
N PRO A 164 21.65 -3.12 -27.44
CA PRO A 164 22.89 -3.02 -26.69
C PRO A 164 22.69 -2.12 -25.47
N LEU A 165 23.13 -2.59 -24.30
CA LEU A 165 23.06 -1.80 -23.08
C LEU A 165 24.18 -0.74 -23.05
N PRO A 166 23.86 0.51 -22.71
CA PRO A 166 24.87 1.52 -22.41
C PRO A 166 25.86 1.03 -21.35
N PRO A 167 27.14 1.47 -21.35
CA PRO A 167 28.15 1.03 -20.38
C PRO A 167 27.71 1.16 -18.91
N LYS A 168 26.93 2.20 -18.58
CA LYS A 168 26.40 2.43 -17.22
C LYS A 168 25.34 1.41 -16.78
N LEU A 169 24.71 0.71 -17.72
CA LEU A 169 23.66 -0.27 -17.50
C LEU A 169 24.16 -1.72 -17.64
N ARG A 170 25.47 -1.92 -17.76
CA ARG A 170 26.10 -3.24 -17.77
C ARG A 170 25.91 -3.95 -16.44
N ALA A 171 25.82 -5.28 -16.46
CA ALA A 171 25.54 -6.11 -15.28
C ALA A 171 26.45 -5.82 -14.07
N ILE A 172 27.73 -5.48 -14.31
CA ILE A 172 28.69 -5.12 -13.26
C ILE A 172 28.26 -3.89 -12.44
N ASN A 173 27.60 -2.92 -13.09
CA ASN A 173 27.15 -1.67 -12.48
C ASN A 173 25.73 -1.76 -11.91
N LEU A 174 24.99 -2.82 -12.25
CA LEU A 174 23.66 -3.06 -11.71
C LEU A 174 23.83 -3.77 -10.37
N VAL A 175 23.83 -3.00 -9.28
CA VAL A 175 23.83 -3.54 -7.91
C VAL A 175 22.44 -3.28 -7.33
N LEU A 176 21.90 -4.28 -6.64
CA LEU A 176 20.73 -4.10 -5.79
C LEU A 176 21.23 -3.94 -4.37
N ASP A 177 20.62 -3.03 -3.61
CA ASP A 177 20.98 -2.83 -2.21
C ASP A 177 20.47 -4.03 -1.40
N ASP A 178 21.37 -4.95 -1.07
CA ASP A 178 21.05 -6.19 -0.36
C ASP A 178 20.33 -5.91 0.98
N SER A 179 20.52 -4.73 1.57
CA SER A 179 19.83 -4.32 2.81
C SER A 179 18.30 -4.23 2.66
N LEU A 180 17.79 -3.92 1.46
CA LEU A 180 16.35 -3.85 1.17
C LEU A 180 15.72 -5.23 0.85
N TYR A 181 16.55 -6.24 0.58
CA TYR A 181 16.09 -7.59 0.22
C TYR A 181 16.31 -8.60 1.36
N ASN A 182 17.33 -8.37 2.21
CA ASN A 182 17.62 -9.15 3.42
C ASN A 182 16.75 -8.76 4.62
N THR A 183 16.02 -7.64 4.56
CA THR A 183 15.13 -7.16 5.63
C THR A 183 13.73 -7.77 5.61
N ILE A 184 13.44 -8.75 4.75
CA ILE A 184 12.30 -9.67 4.95
C ILE A 184 12.85 -10.85 5.76
N PRO A 185 12.80 -10.85 7.10
CA PRO A 185 13.57 -11.79 7.92
C PRO A 185 12.93 -13.19 7.99
N ASP A 186 11.83 -13.42 7.28
CA ASP A 186 11.01 -14.64 7.40
C ASP A 186 10.79 -15.38 6.05
N LEU A 187 11.40 -14.95 4.95
CA LEU A 187 11.55 -15.83 3.78
C LEU A 187 12.91 -16.54 3.89
N ASP A 188 12.89 -17.55 4.74
CA ASP A 188 13.94 -18.52 5.02
C ASP A 188 14.71 -18.93 3.75
N ASP A 189 16.03 -19.04 3.89
CA ASP A 189 16.95 -19.63 2.91
C ASP A 189 16.49 -21.05 2.49
N SER A 190 15.59 -21.67 3.27
CA SER A 190 14.90 -22.91 2.93
C SER A 190 13.96 -22.82 1.72
N ALA A 191 13.33 -21.68 1.40
CA ALA A 191 12.55 -21.54 0.17
C ALA A 191 13.48 -21.56 -1.04
N TYR A 192 14.63 -20.87 -0.93
CA TYR A 192 15.68 -20.88 -1.95
C TYR A 192 16.30 -22.28 -2.10
N HIS A 193 16.58 -22.97 -0.98
CA HIS A 193 17.03 -24.35 -0.97
C HIS A 193 15.96 -25.35 -1.44
N TYR A 194 14.67 -25.14 -1.21
CA TYR A 194 13.59 -26.01 -1.68
C TYR A 194 13.51 -26.00 -3.21
N PHE A 195 13.70 -24.84 -3.86
CA PHE A 195 13.81 -24.75 -5.32
C PHE A 195 15.11 -25.34 -5.87
N GLN A 196 16.21 -25.31 -5.13
CA GLN A 196 17.46 -25.98 -5.52
C GLN A 196 17.43 -27.50 -5.32
N HIS A 197 16.92 -28.00 -4.19
CA HIS A 197 16.96 -29.43 -3.85
C HIS A 197 15.95 -30.27 -4.64
N LYS A 198 14.81 -29.70 -5.03
CA LYS A 198 13.81 -30.43 -5.84
C LYS A 198 14.21 -30.56 -7.31
N ARG A 199 15.30 -29.90 -7.75
CA ARG A 199 15.84 -29.99 -9.12
C ARG A 199 16.76 -31.18 -9.39
N GLY A 200 17.22 -31.89 -8.36
CA GLY A 200 18.14 -33.03 -8.51
C GLY A 200 17.49 -34.41 -8.44
N GLN A 201 16.26 -34.55 -7.94
CA GLN A 201 15.62 -35.85 -7.75
C GLN A 201 14.71 -36.19 -8.93
N SER A 202 15.33 -36.54 -10.05
CA SER A 202 14.74 -37.53 -10.95
C SER A 202 14.85 -38.90 -10.27
N ALA A 203 13.79 -39.71 -10.36
CA ALA A 203 13.63 -40.98 -9.67
C ALA A 203 14.92 -41.83 -9.61
N PRO A 204 15.38 -42.27 -8.43
CA PRO A 204 16.45 -43.24 -8.34
C PRO A 204 15.85 -44.64 -8.54
N SER A 205 16.17 -45.25 -9.66
CA SER A 205 16.16 -46.70 -9.81
C SER A 205 17.37 -47.26 -9.07
N ASP A 206 17.09 -48.19 -8.16
CA ASP A 206 17.92 -49.26 -7.62
C ASP A 206 19.34 -48.99 -7.06
N THR A 207 19.48 -49.46 -5.81
CA THR A 207 20.67 -50.05 -5.17
C THR A 207 21.95 -49.21 -5.04
N ASN A 208 22.23 -48.70 -3.84
CA ASN A 208 23.33 -49.25 -3.03
C ASN A 208 23.38 -48.62 -1.63
N GLU A 209 23.54 -49.51 -0.65
CA GLU A 209 23.81 -49.22 0.76
C GLU A 209 25.25 -48.67 0.95
N PHE A 210 25.48 -48.13 2.14
CA PHE A 210 26.75 -47.72 2.75
C PHE A 210 27.25 -46.30 2.44
N THR A 211 26.96 -45.35 3.33
CA THR A 211 27.88 -44.89 4.42
C THR A 211 27.33 -43.56 4.97
N GLN A 212 26.57 -43.60 6.06
CA GLN A 212 26.02 -42.39 6.70
C GLN A 212 27.07 -41.75 7.62
N ILE A 213 27.53 -40.55 7.25
CA ILE A 213 28.19 -39.61 8.16
C ILE A 213 27.12 -38.60 8.62
N PRO A 214 26.82 -38.48 9.92
CA PRO A 214 25.78 -37.57 10.38
C PRO A 214 26.30 -36.13 10.36
N SER A 215 26.09 -35.43 9.24
CA SER A 215 26.20 -33.97 9.20
C SER A 215 25.02 -33.38 9.97
N ARG A 216 25.28 -33.02 11.22
CA ARG A 216 24.34 -32.36 12.13
C ARG A 216 24.22 -30.90 11.68
N VAL A 217 23.51 -30.66 10.57
CA VAL A 217 23.04 -29.33 10.20
C VAL A 217 22.00 -28.95 11.24
N VAL A 218 22.41 -28.11 12.19
CA VAL A 218 21.49 -27.45 13.12
C VAL A 218 20.66 -26.50 12.28
N SER A 219 19.52 -26.98 11.76
CA SER A 219 18.46 -26.08 11.31
C SER A 219 18.19 -25.10 12.45
N PRO A 220 18.19 -23.78 12.20
CA PRO A 220 17.71 -22.84 13.21
C PRO A 220 16.30 -23.33 13.57
N ALA A 221 16.06 -23.51 14.88
CA ALA A 221 14.75 -23.92 15.36
C ALA A 221 13.77 -22.78 15.00
N TYR A 222 13.17 -22.87 13.81
CA TYR A 222 12.00 -22.10 13.43
C TYR A 222 10.93 -22.46 14.44
N SER A 223 10.75 -21.56 15.41
CA SER A 223 9.80 -21.69 16.48
C SER A 223 8.42 -21.40 15.90
N LEU A 224 7.52 -22.40 15.97
CA LEU A 224 6.11 -22.32 15.60
C LEU A 224 5.41 -21.06 16.16
N GLU A 225 5.93 -20.52 17.26
CA GLU A 225 5.46 -19.29 17.90
C GLU A 225 5.72 -18.05 17.04
N ARG A 226 6.84 -17.99 16.30
CA ARG A 226 7.17 -16.87 15.41
C ARG A 226 6.22 -16.85 14.20
N ASP A 227 5.93 -18.01 13.62
CA ASP A 227 4.98 -18.13 12.51
C ASP A 227 3.59 -17.66 12.94
N LYS A 228 3.13 -18.11 14.12
CA LYS A 228 1.85 -17.65 14.70
C LYS A 228 1.83 -16.14 14.94
N GLN A 229 2.95 -15.55 15.34
CA GLN A 229 3.04 -14.10 15.54
C GLN A 229 2.98 -13.36 14.20
N ASN A 230 3.72 -13.83 13.20
CA ASN A 230 3.71 -13.26 11.86
C ASN A 230 2.32 -13.35 11.21
N GLU A 231 1.63 -14.48 11.36
CA GLU A 231 0.24 -14.64 10.90
C GLU A 231 -0.70 -13.62 11.57
N ARG A 232 -0.57 -13.41 12.88
CA ARG A 232 -1.35 -12.41 13.62
C ARG A 232 -1.07 -10.99 13.13
N GLN A 233 0.20 -10.66 12.91
CA GLN A 233 0.60 -9.34 12.43
C GLN A 233 0.07 -9.11 11.01
N MET A 234 0.20 -10.08 10.10
CA MET A 234 -0.35 -10.01 8.75
C MET A 234 -1.87 -9.85 8.76
N PHE A 235 -2.56 -10.58 9.65
CA PHE A 235 -4.00 -10.44 9.82
C PHE A 235 -4.39 -9.03 10.31
N ALA A 236 -3.65 -8.48 11.27
CA ALA A 236 -3.86 -7.12 11.76
C ALA A 236 -3.65 -6.06 10.68
N VAL A 237 -2.59 -6.19 9.89
CA VAL A 237 -2.33 -5.31 8.73
C VAL A 237 -3.49 -5.39 7.73
N LYS A 238 -3.96 -6.59 7.42
CA LYS A 238 -5.11 -6.79 6.53
C LYS A 238 -6.37 -6.09 7.06
N LEU A 239 -6.65 -6.20 8.36
CA LEU A 239 -7.76 -5.48 8.99
C LEU A 239 -7.58 -3.97 8.91
N LEU A 240 -6.36 -3.46 9.11
CA LEU A 240 -6.09 -2.03 9.00
C LEU A 240 -6.30 -1.52 7.56
N LEU A 241 -5.91 -2.28 6.54
CA LEU A 241 -6.20 -1.96 5.14
C LEU A 241 -7.72 -1.96 4.87
N HIS A 242 -8.47 -2.88 5.46
CA HIS A 242 -9.93 -2.83 5.40
C HIS A 242 -10.51 -1.59 6.12
N ALA A 243 -9.89 -1.13 7.20
CA ALA A 243 -10.30 0.10 7.92
C ALA A 243 -10.16 1.36 7.07
N ARG A 244 -9.33 1.34 6.04
CA ARG A 244 -9.20 2.43 5.05
C ARG A 244 -10.40 2.52 4.12
N GLU A 245 -11.04 1.39 3.83
CA GLU A 245 -12.06 1.29 2.78
C GLU A 245 -13.48 1.22 3.35
N ARG A 246 -13.62 0.79 4.61
CA ARG A 246 -14.91 0.65 5.27
C ARG A 246 -14.79 0.75 6.79
N VAL A 247 -15.95 0.91 7.43
CA VAL A 247 -16.08 0.77 8.87
C VAL A 247 -15.82 -0.69 9.26
N LEU A 248 -14.93 -0.90 10.23
CA LEU A 248 -14.69 -2.20 10.85
C LEU A 248 -15.78 -2.51 11.86
N ASN A 249 -16.20 -3.76 11.92
CA ASN A 249 -17.16 -4.21 12.94
C ASN A 249 -16.48 -4.31 14.33
N LEU A 250 -17.26 -4.45 15.39
CA LEU A 250 -16.73 -4.44 16.76
C LEU A 250 -15.74 -5.59 17.05
N SER A 251 -15.92 -6.77 16.46
CA SER A 251 -14.98 -7.90 16.66
C SER A 251 -13.66 -7.66 15.94
N GLU A 252 -13.69 -7.09 14.74
CA GLU A 252 -12.51 -6.65 13.99
C GLU A 252 -11.75 -5.57 14.76
N GLN A 253 -12.45 -4.55 15.28
CA GLN A 253 -11.83 -3.49 16.09
C GLN A 253 -11.16 -4.06 17.36
N ARG A 254 -11.85 -4.95 18.09
CA ARG A 254 -11.30 -5.61 19.29
C ARG A 254 -10.08 -6.47 19.00
N THR A 255 -10.02 -7.07 17.81
CA THR A 255 -8.88 -7.89 17.39
C THR A 255 -7.70 -7.02 16.96
N LEU A 256 -7.96 -5.90 16.29
CA LEU A 256 -6.94 -5.00 15.77
C LEU A 256 -6.27 -4.15 16.87
N LEU A 257 -7.05 -3.59 17.81
CA LEU A 257 -6.57 -2.62 18.80
C LEU A 257 -5.30 -3.07 19.57
N PRO A 258 -5.20 -4.31 20.10
CA PRO A 258 -4.01 -4.76 20.82
C PRO A 258 -2.76 -4.90 19.94
N LEU A 259 -2.95 -5.03 18.62
CA LEU A 259 -1.89 -5.28 17.64
C LEU A 259 -1.41 -3.99 16.95
N LEU A 260 -2.05 -2.84 17.21
CA LEU A 260 -1.69 -1.56 16.59
C LEU A 260 -0.23 -1.14 16.82
N PRO A 261 0.40 -1.35 17.99
CA PRO A 261 1.82 -1.02 18.17
C PRO A 261 2.74 -1.80 17.21
N GLU A 262 2.46 -3.09 17.01
CA GLU A 262 3.22 -3.96 16.11
C GLU A 262 2.97 -3.60 14.64
N VAL A 263 1.72 -3.25 14.29
CA VAL A 263 1.36 -2.81 12.94
C VAL A 263 1.99 -1.46 12.61
N ALA A 264 2.00 -0.52 13.56
CA ALA A 264 2.67 0.78 13.41
C ALA A 264 4.17 0.61 13.12
N SER A 265 4.80 -0.40 13.72
CA SER A 265 6.21 -0.72 13.51
C SER A 265 6.50 -1.41 12.17
N SER A 266 5.49 -1.98 11.51
CA SER A 266 5.65 -2.81 10.29
C SER A 266 5.95 -2.05 9.00
N ARG A 267 5.93 -0.71 9.01
CA ARG A 267 6.10 0.17 7.83
C ARG A 267 5.04 0.05 6.74
N LEU A 268 4.00 -0.76 6.95
CA LEU A 268 2.94 -0.98 5.97
C LEU A 268 1.89 0.13 5.97
N VAL A 269 1.84 0.93 7.05
CA VAL A 269 0.97 2.09 7.17
C VAL A 269 1.67 3.29 6.55
N THR A 270 1.00 3.97 5.61
CA THR A 270 1.50 5.19 4.98
C THR A 270 0.67 6.40 5.42
N SER A 271 1.17 7.61 5.20
CA SER A 271 0.44 8.84 5.53
C SER A 271 -0.89 8.96 4.76
N ILE A 272 -1.01 8.31 3.60
CA ILE A 272 -2.24 8.32 2.77
C ILE A 272 -3.38 7.56 3.44
N ASP A 273 -3.05 6.58 4.30
CA ASP A 273 -4.05 5.70 4.92
C ASP A 273 -4.75 6.39 6.10
N ILE A 274 -4.18 7.47 6.65
CA ILE A 274 -4.67 8.14 7.86
C ILE A 274 -6.04 8.78 7.63
N ALA A 275 -6.22 9.59 6.59
CA ALA A 275 -7.47 10.34 6.40
C ALA A 275 -8.71 9.42 6.25
N PRO A 276 -8.68 8.35 5.44
CA PRO A 276 -9.79 7.40 5.38
C PRO A 276 -10.03 6.66 6.70
N ILE A 277 -8.96 6.28 7.43
CA ILE A 277 -9.10 5.62 8.74
C ILE A 277 -9.78 6.55 9.75
N VAL A 278 -9.43 7.83 9.78
CA VAL A 278 -10.11 8.83 10.63
C VAL A 278 -11.59 8.94 10.28
N ALA A 279 -11.92 9.00 8.98
CA ALA A 279 -13.28 9.16 8.51
C ALA A 279 -14.17 7.93 8.82
N TYR A 280 -13.67 6.72 8.59
CA TYR A 280 -14.46 5.49 8.74
C TYR A 280 -14.35 4.84 10.11
N ASN A 281 -13.21 5.00 10.80
CA ASN A 281 -12.88 4.27 12.02
C ASN A 281 -12.25 5.18 13.09
N PRO A 282 -12.97 6.23 13.56
CA PRO A 282 -12.42 7.19 14.53
C PRO A 282 -11.98 6.57 15.87
N SER A 283 -12.55 5.44 16.26
CA SER A 283 -12.14 4.70 17.46
C SER A 283 -10.73 4.11 17.36
N ILE A 284 -10.26 3.79 16.14
CA ILE A 284 -8.94 3.21 15.86
C ILE A 284 -7.91 4.30 15.58
N ALA A 285 -8.32 5.41 14.98
CA ALA A 285 -7.43 6.47 14.54
C ALA A 285 -6.49 6.99 15.64
N HIS A 286 -7.03 7.24 16.84
CA HIS A 286 -6.23 7.76 17.95
C HIS A 286 -5.15 6.76 18.44
N PRO A 287 -5.50 5.52 18.86
CA PRO A 287 -4.50 4.51 19.22
C PRO A 287 -3.46 4.23 18.13
N LEU A 288 -3.87 4.25 16.86
CA LEU A 288 -2.96 4.08 15.72
C LEU A 288 -1.95 5.23 15.66
N PHE A 289 -2.42 6.48 15.72
CA PHE A 289 -1.55 7.65 15.65
C PHE A 289 -0.54 7.71 16.81
N VAL A 290 -1.01 7.46 18.03
CA VAL A 290 -0.15 7.37 19.21
C VAL A 290 0.93 6.28 19.02
N SER A 291 0.55 5.13 18.46
CA SER A 291 1.51 4.03 18.18
C SER A 291 2.53 4.41 17.10
N LEU A 292 2.13 5.13 16.06
CA LEU A 292 2.99 5.59 14.97
C LEU A 292 3.99 6.66 15.43
N VAL A 293 3.58 7.55 16.33
CA VAL A 293 4.43 8.62 16.89
C VAL A 293 5.36 8.09 17.97
N SER A 294 4.91 7.12 18.77
CA SER A 294 5.72 6.56 19.87
C SER A 294 6.81 5.60 19.37
N ASN A 295 6.66 5.03 18.17
CA ASN A 295 7.62 4.11 17.57
C ASN A 295 8.01 4.59 16.16
N PRO A 296 8.68 5.75 16.02
CA PRO A 296 9.06 6.21 14.70
C PRO A 296 10.09 5.27 14.09
N ILE A 297 9.91 5.00 12.81
CA ILE A 297 10.91 4.31 12.01
C ILE A 297 11.98 5.35 11.65
N PRO A 298 13.26 5.17 12.03
CA PRO A 298 14.31 6.18 11.84
C PRO A 298 14.77 6.38 10.38
N GLU A 299 14.00 5.92 9.40
CA GLU A 299 14.40 5.98 8.00
C GLU A 299 14.04 7.33 7.37
N ASN A 300 15.03 7.94 6.71
CA ASN A 300 14.91 9.13 5.84
C ASN A 300 14.95 10.53 6.48
N ASN A 301 15.53 10.71 7.67
CA ASN A 301 15.69 12.03 8.32
C ASN A 301 14.39 12.85 8.49
N ARG A 302 13.21 12.24 8.24
CA ARG A 302 11.91 12.85 8.50
C ARG A 302 11.34 12.18 9.73
N PRO A 303 11.43 12.82 10.91
CA PRO A 303 11.16 12.13 12.16
C PRO A 303 9.73 11.58 12.24
N MET A 304 8.73 12.16 11.54
CA MET A 304 7.34 11.70 11.61
C MET A 304 6.48 12.06 10.37
N PRO A 305 6.47 11.26 9.28
CA PRO A 305 5.66 11.54 8.09
C PRO A 305 4.14 11.58 8.36
N PHE A 306 3.67 10.95 9.45
CA PHE A 306 2.26 10.95 9.83
C PHE A 306 1.82 12.25 10.51
N VAL A 307 2.74 13.00 11.12
CA VAL A 307 2.42 14.30 11.73
C VAL A 307 2.12 15.33 10.64
N GLU A 308 2.80 15.23 9.49
CA GLU A 308 2.64 16.14 8.36
C GLU A 308 1.24 16.07 7.72
N VAL A 309 0.52 14.94 7.82
CA VAL A 309 -0.81 14.80 7.22
C VAL A 309 -1.94 15.33 8.10
N LEU A 310 -1.75 15.39 9.43
CA LEU A 310 -2.79 15.81 10.37
C LEU A 310 -3.40 17.20 10.06
N PRO A 311 -2.62 18.24 9.71
CA PRO A 311 -3.18 19.55 9.40
C PRO A 311 -4.10 19.57 8.18
N TYR A 312 -3.98 18.60 7.28
CA TYR A 312 -4.72 18.53 6.03
C TYR A 312 -5.93 17.61 6.10
N LEU A 313 -6.25 17.08 7.29
CA LEU A 313 -7.47 16.31 7.49
C LEU A 313 -8.71 17.22 7.32
N PRO A 314 -9.78 16.72 6.68
CA PRO A 314 -10.98 17.53 6.49
C PRO A 314 -11.64 17.88 7.85
N PRO A 315 -12.23 19.08 8.01
CA PRO A 315 -12.82 19.53 9.27
C PRO A 315 -14.17 18.86 9.54
N THR A 316 -14.13 17.55 9.79
CA THR A 316 -15.27 16.70 10.13
C THR A 316 -15.28 16.38 11.62
N LEU A 317 -16.44 15.99 12.17
CA LEU A 317 -16.53 15.58 13.57
C LEU A 317 -15.48 14.53 13.99
N PRO A 318 -15.26 13.43 13.23
CA PRO A 318 -14.19 12.47 13.53
C PRO A 318 -12.80 13.10 13.65
N THR A 319 -12.48 14.07 12.79
CA THR A 319 -11.19 14.78 12.82
C THR A 319 -11.05 15.61 14.09
N PHE A 320 -12.06 16.41 14.43
CA PHE A 320 -12.01 17.23 15.65
C PHE A 320 -11.99 16.36 16.93
N ASP A 321 -12.70 15.23 16.95
CA ASP A 321 -12.64 14.26 18.03
C ASP A 321 -11.24 13.65 18.18
N LEU A 322 -10.59 13.32 17.06
CA LEU A 322 -9.20 12.85 17.05
C LEU A 322 -8.27 13.91 17.67
N PHE A 323 -8.31 15.15 17.19
CA PHE A 323 -7.49 16.24 17.73
C PHE A 323 -7.77 16.49 19.22
N GLY A 324 -9.04 16.47 19.62
CA GLY A 324 -9.44 16.63 21.02
C GLY A 324 -8.85 15.55 21.93
N ARG A 325 -8.70 14.31 21.45
CA ARG A 325 -8.03 13.23 22.18
C ARG A 325 -6.51 13.38 22.17
N LEU A 326 -5.92 13.65 21.01
CA LEU A 326 -4.48 13.82 20.85
C LEU A 326 -3.93 14.96 21.72
N LEU A 327 -4.64 16.09 21.81
CA LEU A 327 -4.27 17.23 22.67
C LEU A 327 -4.34 16.93 24.17
N ARG A 328 -4.92 15.79 24.57
CA ARG A 328 -5.00 15.34 25.97
C ARG A 328 -4.14 14.12 26.23
N ASP A 329 -3.47 13.58 25.21
CA ASP A 329 -2.75 12.32 25.31
C ASP A 329 -1.36 12.53 25.97
N PRO A 330 -1.13 11.95 27.17
CA PRO A 330 0.11 12.14 27.91
C PRO A 330 1.22 11.15 27.53
N THR A 331 1.03 10.33 26.48
CA THR A 331 1.99 9.31 26.07
C THR A 331 3.31 9.96 25.72
N ARG A 332 4.39 9.45 26.33
CA ARG A 332 5.74 9.98 26.12
C ARG A 332 6.29 9.54 24.78
N ILE A 333 6.94 10.48 24.08
CA ILE A 333 7.64 10.21 22.83
C ILE A 333 9.09 9.87 23.21
N THR A 334 9.51 8.63 22.97
CA THR A 334 10.83 8.09 23.38
C THR A 334 11.98 8.49 22.46
N VAL A 335 11.75 9.46 21.59
CA VAL A 335 12.56 9.65 20.39
C VAL A 335 13.49 10.84 20.62
N ASP A 336 14.77 10.54 20.89
CA ASP A 336 15.82 11.53 21.14
C ASP A 336 16.06 12.52 19.98
N THR A 337 15.43 12.30 18.81
CA THR A 337 15.65 13.12 17.61
C THR A 337 14.83 14.40 17.56
N VAL A 338 13.84 14.59 18.45
CA VAL A 338 12.99 15.78 18.41
C VAL A 338 13.10 16.55 19.73
N GLU A 339 14.18 17.32 19.86
CA GLU A 339 14.42 18.23 20.99
C GLU A 339 13.18 19.12 21.22
N GLY A 340 12.56 18.99 22.41
CA GLY A 340 11.51 19.88 22.88
C GLY A 340 10.10 19.30 23.05
N TYR A 341 9.85 18.03 22.68
CA TYR A 341 8.53 17.40 22.90
C TYR A 341 8.58 16.30 23.94
N SER A 342 7.83 16.44 25.04
CA SER A 342 7.70 15.41 26.07
C SER A 342 6.58 14.41 25.80
N THR A 343 5.46 14.85 25.21
CA THR A 343 4.25 14.03 25.02
C THR A 343 3.64 14.20 23.63
N VAL A 344 2.75 13.28 23.25
CA VAL A 344 1.91 13.41 22.03
C VAL A 344 1.11 14.71 22.04
N ALA A 345 0.53 15.08 23.19
CA ALA A 345 -0.17 16.35 23.34
C ALA A 345 0.72 17.56 23.03
N ASP A 346 1.95 17.60 23.54
CA ASP A 346 2.90 18.71 23.31
C ASP A 346 3.27 18.80 21.83
N LEU A 347 3.57 17.65 21.20
CA LEU A 347 3.88 17.57 19.78
C LEU A 347 2.74 18.14 18.94
N VAL A 348 1.51 17.68 19.17
CA VAL A 348 0.33 18.07 18.40
C VAL A 348 0.00 19.55 18.63
N ARG A 349 0.09 20.03 19.88
CA ARG A 349 -0.13 21.44 20.22
C ARG A 349 0.86 22.35 19.52
N ILE A 350 2.15 22.03 19.54
CA ILE A 350 3.21 22.92 19.05
C ILE A 350 3.37 22.84 17.53
N ARG A 351 3.26 21.65 16.92
CA ARG A 351 3.55 21.46 15.48
C ARG A 351 2.33 21.44 14.58
N VAL A 352 1.18 21.02 15.08
CA VAL A 352 0.05 20.64 14.22
C VAL A 352 -1.14 21.59 14.39
N LEU A 353 -1.48 21.97 15.62
CA LEU A 353 -2.75 22.62 15.95
C LEU A 353 -2.97 23.93 15.16
N GLY A 354 -1.99 24.82 15.13
CA GLY A 354 -2.13 26.10 14.41
C GLY A 354 -2.37 25.91 12.91
N LEU A 355 -1.57 25.05 12.26
CA LEU A 355 -1.73 24.76 10.84
C LEU A 355 -3.07 24.05 10.56
N PHE A 356 -3.50 23.13 11.43
CA PHE A 356 -4.80 22.47 11.30
C PHE A 356 -5.98 23.45 11.37
N ILE A 357 -5.94 24.40 12.30
CA ILE A 357 -6.97 25.45 12.41
C ILE A 357 -6.99 26.31 11.14
N GLN A 358 -5.81 26.76 10.69
CA GLN A 358 -5.68 27.54 9.47
C GLN A 358 -6.25 26.80 8.25
N GLN A 359 -5.91 25.51 8.09
CA GLN A 359 -6.42 24.70 6.98
C GLN A 359 -7.92 24.43 7.10
N SER A 360 -8.44 24.31 8.32
CA SER A 360 -9.89 24.17 8.54
C SER A 360 -10.65 25.44 8.11
N ILE A 361 -10.15 26.62 8.46
CA ILE A 361 -10.73 27.91 8.02
C ILE A 361 -10.68 28.01 6.49
N HIS A 362 -9.51 27.76 5.89
CA HIS A 362 -9.35 27.81 4.43
C HIS A 362 -10.30 26.84 3.72
N TRP A 363 -10.47 25.62 4.24
CA TRP A 363 -11.39 24.64 3.70
C TRP A 363 -12.85 25.11 3.77
N ILE A 364 -13.27 25.71 4.90
CA ILE A 364 -14.64 26.23 5.08
C ILE A 364 -14.91 27.36 4.08
N GLU A 365 -13.99 28.32 3.96
CA GLU A 365 -14.12 29.43 3.02
C GLU A 365 -14.20 28.93 1.56
N GLN A 366 -13.39 27.94 1.19
CA GLN A 366 -13.44 27.37 -0.15
C GLN A 366 -14.75 26.62 -0.40
N ALA A 367 -15.23 25.86 0.58
CA ALA A 367 -16.47 25.12 0.47
C ALA A 367 -17.70 26.06 0.41
N GLU A 368 -17.67 27.20 1.12
CA GLU A 368 -18.67 28.27 1.01
C GLU A 368 -18.67 28.87 -0.41
N ARG A 369 -17.49 29.24 -0.94
CA ARG A 369 -17.36 29.75 -2.32
C ARG A 369 -17.91 28.76 -3.34
N ASP A 370 -17.55 27.48 -3.22
CA ASP A 370 -18.03 26.44 -4.13
C ASP A 370 -19.55 26.27 -4.08
N GLN A 371 -20.18 26.44 -2.91
CA GLN A 371 -21.64 26.43 -2.78
C GLN A 371 -22.29 27.68 -3.38
N MET A 372 -21.70 28.88 -3.14
CA MET A 372 -22.19 30.12 -3.75
C MET A 372 -22.14 30.09 -5.28
N GLU A 373 -21.13 29.42 -5.84
CA GLU A 373 -20.99 29.19 -7.28
C GLU A 373 -21.85 28.03 -7.81
N GLY A 374 -22.59 27.34 -6.93
CA GLY A 374 -23.46 26.22 -7.29
C GLY A 374 -22.72 24.95 -7.73
N LYS A 375 -21.41 24.84 -7.46
CA LYS A 375 -20.63 23.63 -7.74
C LYS A 375 -21.03 22.46 -6.83
N ILE A 376 -21.60 22.77 -5.67
CA ILE A 376 -21.91 21.83 -4.60
C ILE A 376 -23.23 22.24 -3.95
N SER A 377 -24.08 21.26 -3.65
CA SER A 377 -25.43 21.47 -3.08
C SER A 377 -25.57 20.95 -1.64
N ASP A 378 -24.47 20.62 -0.97
CA ASP A 378 -24.43 19.95 0.33
C ASP A 378 -24.05 20.92 1.46
N ASP A 379 -24.50 20.63 2.68
CA ASP A 379 -24.35 21.45 3.90
C ASP A 379 -22.97 21.30 4.59
N ARG A 380 -22.00 20.76 3.87
CA ARG A 380 -20.69 20.35 4.42
C ARG A 380 -19.90 21.49 5.04
N TRP A 381 -20.00 22.71 4.51
CA TRP A 381 -19.27 23.86 5.04
C TRP A 381 -19.94 24.40 6.31
N GLU A 382 -21.27 24.41 6.38
CA GLU A 382 -22.01 24.80 7.59
C GLU A 382 -21.70 23.83 8.74
N LYS A 383 -21.72 22.51 8.46
CA LYS A 383 -21.30 21.50 9.45
C LYS A 383 -19.85 21.68 9.87
N GLY A 384 -18.94 21.91 8.92
CA GLY A 384 -17.53 22.17 9.21
C GLY A 384 -17.34 23.38 10.14
N LEU A 385 -18.05 24.47 9.88
CA LEU A 385 -18.07 25.68 10.70
C LEU A 385 -18.59 25.41 12.12
N GLN A 386 -19.71 24.70 12.25
CA GLN A 386 -20.24 24.34 13.57
C GLN A 386 -19.26 23.47 14.36
N HIS A 387 -18.63 22.50 13.71
CA HIS A 387 -17.63 21.65 14.34
C HIS A 387 -16.39 22.44 14.76
N LEU A 388 -15.92 23.38 13.93
CA LEU A 388 -14.79 24.24 14.26
C LEU A 388 -15.11 25.17 15.45
N CYS A 389 -16.31 25.75 15.51
CA CYS A 389 -16.75 26.55 16.67
C CYS A 389 -16.77 25.72 17.96
N ARG A 390 -17.30 24.49 17.90
CA ARG A 390 -17.29 23.55 19.04
C ARG A 390 -15.86 23.15 19.42
N PHE A 391 -14.96 23.02 18.46
CA PHE A 391 -13.56 22.72 18.70
C PHE A 391 -12.84 23.88 19.41
N PHE A 392 -13.04 25.14 18.99
CA PHE A 392 -12.53 26.30 19.72
C PHE A 392 -13.00 26.36 21.17
N LEU A 393 -14.29 26.09 21.42
CA LEU A 393 -14.81 25.97 22.80
C LEU A 393 -14.09 24.85 23.58
N SER A 394 -13.75 23.74 22.93
CA SER A 394 -12.94 22.69 23.57
C SER A 394 -11.51 23.15 23.86
N LEU A 395 -10.88 23.95 22.99
CA LEU A 395 -9.53 24.48 23.21
C LEU A 395 -9.50 25.47 24.39
N ILE A 396 -10.52 26.33 24.52
CA ILE A 396 -10.70 27.20 25.68
C ILE A 396 -10.86 26.37 26.95
N LYS A 397 -11.71 25.33 26.93
CA LYS A 397 -11.88 24.42 28.08
C LYS A 397 -10.60 23.68 28.48
N LEU A 398 -9.74 23.38 27.51
CA LEU A 398 -8.44 22.77 27.74
C LEU A 398 -7.36 23.77 28.17
N GLN A 399 -7.71 25.06 28.32
CA GLN A 399 -6.76 26.14 28.62
C GLN A 399 -5.61 26.19 27.61
N ILE A 400 -5.90 25.82 26.36
CA ILE A 400 -4.95 25.94 25.25
C ILE A 400 -4.99 27.36 24.67
N ILE A 401 -6.19 27.95 24.65
CA ILE A 401 -6.47 29.32 24.22
C ILE A 401 -6.97 30.06 25.44
N ASP A 402 -6.33 31.18 25.78
CA ASP A 402 -6.79 32.07 26.84
C ASP A 402 -7.84 33.03 26.28
N PRO A 403 -9.12 32.95 26.71
CA PRO A 403 -10.17 33.82 26.22
C PRO A 403 -10.02 35.28 26.70
N SER A 404 -9.12 35.56 27.65
CA SER A 404 -8.78 36.92 28.08
C SER A 404 -7.59 37.53 27.32
N SER A 405 -6.87 36.73 26.54
CA SER A 405 -5.79 37.20 25.67
C SER A 405 -6.36 37.69 24.34
N ASP A 406 -6.31 39.01 24.12
CA ASP A 406 -6.70 39.61 22.83
C ASP A 406 -5.89 39.05 21.66
N THR A 407 -4.61 38.72 21.90
CA THR A 407 -3.72 38.19 20.86
C THR A 407 -4.15 36.79 20.44
N ASP A 408 -4.51 35.93 21.40
CA ASP A 408 -4.93 34.56 21.14
C ASP A 408 -6.31 34.50 20.48
N CYS A 409 -7.17 35.47 20.79
CA CYS A 409 -8.56 35.49 20.36
C CYS A 409 -8.84 36.35 19.13
N ALA A 410 -7.93 37.23 18.70
CA ALA A 410 -8.18 38.17 17.60
C ALA A 410 -8.68 37.47 16.32
N GLU A 411 -8.00 36.40 15.88
CA GLU A 411 -8.38 35.65 14.68
C GLU A 411 -9.72 34.92 14.86
N ILE A 412 -9.97 34.36 16.04
CA ILE A 412 -11.20 33.63 16.38
C ILE A 412 -12.38 34.59 16.41
N CYS A 413 -12.22 35.76 17.02
CA CYS A 413 -13.22 36.82 17.04
C CYS A 413 -13.54 37.31 15.63
N SER A 414 -12.51 37.55 14.81
CA SER A 414 -12.69 37.92 13.39
C SER A 414 -13.47 36.85 12.63
N PHE A 415 -13.12 35.58 12.81
CA PHE A 415 -13.84 34.44 12.22
C PHE A 415 -15.30 34.40 12.67
N CYS A 416 -15.57 34.52 13.97
CA CYS A 416 -16.94 34.51 14.50
C CYS A 416 -17.78 35.68 13.98
N LEU A 417 -17.19 36.87 13.84
CA LEU A 417 -17.87 38.05 13.30
C LEU A 417 -18.19 37.88 11.81
N HIS A 418 -17.26 37.32 11.03
CA HIS A 418 -17.50 37.00 9.62
C HIS A 418 -18.69 36.04 9.46
N TYR A 419 -18.80 35.07 10.36
CA TYR A 419 -19.84 34.05 10.38
C TYR A 419 -20.97 34.31 11.38
N ALA A 420 -21.23 35.57 11.75
CA ALA A 420 -22.20 35.93 12.79
C ALA A 420 -23.67 35.55 12.47
N ARG A 421 -23.98 35.08 11.26
CA ARG A 421 -25.30 34.49 10.97
C ARG A 421 -25.52 33.12 11.62
N PHE A 422 -24.45 32.45 12.04
CA PHE A 422 -24.50 31.13 12.68
C PHE A 422 -24.58 31.26 14.20
N GLU A 423 -25.44 30.43 14.81
CA GLU A 423 -25.67 30.44 16.27
C GLU A 423 -24.40 30.03 17.04
N GLU A 424 -23.66 29.03 16.55
CA GLU A 424 -22.43 28.56 17.19
C GLU A 424 -21.33 29.62 17.17
N ALA A 425 -21.19 30.37 16.06
CA ALA A 425 -20.23 31.45 15.95
C ALA A 425 -20.54 32.60 16.91
N ASN A 426 -21.82 33.00 16.99
CA ASN A 426 -22.27 34.00 17.96
C ASN A 426 -22.06 33.55 19.41
N THR A 427 -22.32 32.27 19.70
CA THR A 427 -22.14 31.71 21.04
C THR A 427 -20.67 31.73 21.44
N LEU A 428 -19.78 31.30 20.54
CA LEU A 428 -18.34 31.35 20.76
C LEU A 428 -17.84 32.78 20.99
N TYR A 429 -18.27 33.74 20.16
CA TYR A 429 -17.91 35.14 20.31
C TYR A 429 -18.32 35.70 21.68
N ARG A 430 -19.55 35.43 22.13
CA ARG A 430 -20.03 35.86 23.45
C ARG A 430 -19.19 35.25 24.58
N VAL A 431 -18.83 33.97 24.49
CA VAL A 431 -17.98 33.32 25.50
C VAL A 431 -16.63 34.02 25.62
N ILE A 432 -16.00 34.39 24.50
CA ILE A 432 -14.73 35.12 24.50
C ILE A 432 -14.89 36.51 25.13
N MET A 433 -15.87 37.29 24.66
CA MET A 433 -16.11 38.65 25.14
C MET A 433 -16.49 38.72 26.64
N MET A 434 -17.27 37.76 27.13
CA MET A 434 -17.63 37.69 28.55
C MET A 434 -16.45 37.29 29.44
N SER A 435 -15.49 36.54 28.91
CA SER A 435 -14.30 36.12 29.66
C SER A 435 -13.28 37.24 29.80
N GLY A 436 -13.16 38.12 28.79
CA GLY A 436 -12.28 39.30 28.85
C GLY A 436 -12.80 40.44 29.74
N SER A 437 -14.09 40.47 30.09
CA SER A 437 -14.70 41.55 30.87
C SER A 437 -14.61 41.39 32.39
N ASN A 438 -13.98 40.32 32.89
CA ASN A 438 -13.83 40.03 34.33
C ASN A 438 -12.54 40.61 34.95
N TYR A 439 -11.90 41.58 34.29
CA TYR A 439 -10.73 42.31 34.80
C TYR A 439 -11.00 43.78 35.00
#